data_AF-A0A4R3DVL5-F1
#
_entry.id   AF-A0A4R3DVL5-F1
#
_cell.length_a   1.000
_cell.length_b   1.000
_cell.length_c   1.000
_cell.angle_alpha   90.00
_cell.angle_beta   90.00
_cell.angle_gamma   90.00
#
_symmetry.space_group_name_H-M   'P 1'
#
loop_
_entity.id
_entity.type
_entity.pdbx_description
1 polymer ?
#
loop_
_entity_poly.entity_id
_entity_poly.type
_entity_poly.pdbx_seq_one_letter_code
_entity_poly.pdbx_strand_id
1 'polypeptide(L)'
;MAKPGRKARPNVARYANGRILRAERGERPEAIMAVALAQPHRRGERSYMAGFAVGRLRLGGMIDERQYQAAEIYTKRAVRYMAHVTGSLPRFPSLFATMLGTFSGGSGGPPDDDAIASIRSQFRELQDALADAGLHHEGNSILARVCIMDKDIEDHAAMGTFRSALNVIAHRLRLP
;
A
#
# COMPACT_ATOMS: atom_id res chain seq x y z
N MET A 1 -32.01 -4.91 -52.90
CA MET A 1 -31.82 -6.07 -52.00
C MET A 1 -31.79 -5.58 -50.55
N ALA A 2 -32.82 -5.86 -49.75
CA ALA A 2 -32.93 -5.39 -48.37
C ALA A 2 -32.56 -6.52 -47.39
N LYS A 3 -31.61 -6.28 -46.49
CA LYS A 3 -31.22 -7.22 -45.43
C LYS A 3 -32.39 -7.37 -44.44
N PRO A 4 -32.86 -8.59 -44.12
CA PRO A 4 -33.89 -8.78 -43.11
C PRO A 4 -33.33 -8.43 -41.72
N GLY A 5 -33.95 -7.43 -41.08
CA GLY A 5 -33.61 -7.01 -39.71
C GLY A 5 -33.97 -8.09 -38.68
N ARG A 6 -33.17 -8.17 -37.60
CA ARG A 6 -33.36 -9.09 -36.48
C ARG A 6 -34.75 -8.91 -35.85
N LYS A 7 -35.52 -10.00 -35.69
CA LYS A 7 -36.85 -9.98 -35.04
C LYS A 7 -36.78 -9.33 -33.66
N ALA A 8 -37.72 -8.42 -33.38
CA ALA A 8 -37.82 -7.72 -32.11
C ALA A 8 -38.17 -8.69 -30.96
N ARG A 9 -37.56 -8.48 -29.79
CA ARG A 9 -37.87 -9.25 -28.57
C ARG A 9 -39.29 -8.92 -28.09
N PRO A 10 -40.17 -9.91 -27.83
CA PRO A 10 -41.50 -9.68 -27.28
C PRO A 10 -41.43 -9.15 -25.84
N ASN A 11 -42.46 -8.40 -25.41
CA ASN A 11 -42.65 -7.89 -24.05
C ASN A 11 -41.63 -6.86 -23.54
N VAL A 12 -41.12 -5.97 -24.40
CA VAL A 12 -40.26 -4.86 -23.99
C VAL A 12 -40.89 -3.53 -24.37
N ALA A 13 -41.15 -2.68 -23.37
CA ALA A 13 -41.65 -1.33 -23.58
C ALA A 13 -40.64 -0.50 -24.41
N ARG A 14 -41.13 0.34 -25.32
CA ARG A 14 -40.32 1.12 -26.26
C ARG A 14 -40.82 2.56 -26.35
N TYR A 15 -39.91 3.48 -26.64
CA TYR A 15 -40.26 4.83 -27.09
C TYR A 15 -40.86 4.79 -28.49
N ALA A 16 -41.60 5.85 -28.89
CA ALA A 16 -42.21 5.97 -30.21
C ALA A 16 -41.22 5.84 -31.38
N ASN A 17 -39.92 6.09 -31.14
CA ASN A 17 -38.82 5.92 -32.11
C ASN A 17 -38.24 4.48 -32.15
N GLY A 18 -38.86 3.50 -31.49
CA GLY A 18 -38.47 2.08 -31.53
C GLY A 18 -37.33 1.68 -30.58
N ARG A 19 -36.71 2.62 -29.83
CA ARG A 19 -35.73 2.30 -28.80
C ARG A 19 -36.38 1.66 -27.56
N ILE A 20 -35.70 0.69 -26.96
CA ILE A 20 -36.15 0.06 -25.71
C ILE A 20 -36.16 1.09 -24.58
N LEU A 21 -37.28 1.19 -23.86
CA LEU A 21 -37.41 1.98 -22.65
C LEU A 21 -36.53 1.32 -21.58
N ARG A 22 -35.46 2.00 -21.16
CA ARG A 22 -34.71 1.56 -19.97
C ARG A 22 -35.57 1.97 -18.78
N ALA A 23 -35.93 1.01 -17.92
CA ALA A 23 -36.51 1.35 -16.63
C ALA A 23 -35.53 2.26 -15.91
N GLU A 24 -35.97 3.47 -15.56
CA GLU A 24 -35.23 4.33 -14.65
C GLU A 24 -35.11 3.56 -13.35
N ARG A 25 -33.91 3.04 -13.10
CA ARG A 25 -33.55 2.47 -11.80
C ARG A 25 -33.42 3.68 -10.88
N GLY A 26 -34.56 4.17 -10.40
CA GLY A 26 -34.63 5.20 -9.38
C GLY A 26 -33.97 4.64 -8.13
N GLU A 27 -32.66 4.86 -7.99
CA GLU A 27 -31.96 4.65 -6.74
C GLU A 27 -32.58 5.63 -5.74
N ARG A 28 -33.38 5.09 -4.83
CA ARG A 28 -34.05 5.87 -3.78
C ARG A 28 -32.98 6.70 -3.05
N PRO A 29 -33.23 7.97 -2.71
CA PRO A 29 -32.28 8.79 -1.96
C PRO A 29 -31.78 8.10 -0.68
N GLU A 30 -32.63 7.28 -0.07
CA GLU A 30 -32.33 6.41 1.08
C GLU A 30 -31.25 5.36 0.78
N ALA A 31 -31.25 4.77 -0.42
CA ALA A 31 -30.22 3.82 -0.85
C ALA A 31 -28.89 4.54 -1.15
N ILE A 32 -28.94 5.76 -1.70
CA ILE A 32 -27.75 6.60 -1.90
C ILE A 32 -27.17 7.03 -0.55
N MET A 33 -28.00 7.42 0.41
CA MET A 33 -27.56 7.73 1.78
C MET A 33 -27.03 6.50 2.50
N ALA A 34 -27.65 5.32 2.34
CA ALA A 34 -27.15 4.08 2.93
C ALA A 34 -25.79 3.69 2.34
N VAL A 35 -25.58 3.84 1.03
CA VAL A 35 -24.27 3.66 0.39
C VAL A 35 -23.27 4.71 0.88
N ALA A 36 -23.67 5.98 0.98
CA ALA A 36 -22.82 7.06 1.48
C ALA A 36 -22.45 6.92 2.96
N LEU A 37 -23.32 6.32 3.78
CA LEU A 37 -23.10 5.98 5.19
C LEU A 37 -22.32 4.67 5.37
N ALA A 38 -22.46 3.72 4.44
CA ALA A 38 -21.71 2.48 4.39
C ALA A 38 -20.29 2.68 3.83
N GLN A 39 -20.00 3.82 3.19
CA GLN A 39 -18.63 4.16 2.85
C GLN A 39 -17.84 4.45 4.13
N PRO A 40 -16.80 3.66 4.46
CA PRO A 40 -15.94 3.87 5.63
C PRO A 40 -15.10 5.16 5.55
N HIS A 41 -15.40 6.04 4.59
CA HIS A 41 -14.70 7.28 4.31
C HIS A 41 -15.26 8.52 5.02
N ARG A 42 -16.42 8.40 5.71
CA ARG A 42 -17.09 9.53 6.38
C ARG A 42 -17.10 9.51 7.91
N ARG A 43 -16.46 8.55 8.57
CA ARG A 43 -16.35 8.53 10.04
C ARG A 43 -15.05 9.19 10.51
N GLY A 44 -15.16 10.41 11.05
CA GLY A 44 -14.20 11.05 11.95
C GLY A 44 -12.89 11.47 11.30
N GLU A 45 -12.11 12.31 12.00
CA GLU A 45 -10.72 12.62 11.64
C GLU A 45 -9.99 11.35 11.26
N ARG A 46 -9.80 11.15 9.95
CA ARG A 46 -9.08 9.99 9.44
C ARG A 46 -7.65 10.15 9.93
N SER A 47 -7.28 9.37 10.93
CA SER A 47 -5.88 9.22 11.32
C SER A 47 -5.06 9.08 10.05
N TYR A 48 -4.02 9.89 9.90
CA TYR A 48 -3.13 9.88 8.74
C TYR A 48 -2.66 8.44 8.42
N MET A 49 -2.56 7.59 9.46
CA MET A 49 -2.26 6.16 9.38
C MET A 49 -3.23 5.34 8.50
N ALA A 50 -4.50 5.73 8.38
CA ALA A 50 -5.45 5.04 7.52
C ALA A 50 -5.14 5.20 6.02
N GLY A 51 -4.30 6.17 5.67
CA GLY A 51 -3.90 6.47 4.29
C GLY A 51 -2.92 5.49 3.67
N PHE A 52 -2.30 4.60 4.46
CA PHE A 52 -1.26 3.67 3.98
C PHE A 52 -1.41 2.27 4.57
N ALA A 53 -0.95 1.24 3.85
CA ALA A 53 -1.13 -0.17 4.17
C ALA A 53 -0.60 -0.51 5.56
N VAL A 54 0.64 -0.11 5.89
CA VAL A 54 1.24 -0.34 7.21
C VAL A 54 0.40 0.28 8.34
N GLY A 55 -0.13 1.49 8.13
CA GLY A 55 -0.94 2.18 9.11
C GLY A 55 -2.33 1.56 9.26
N ARG A 56 -2.94 1.08 8.16
CA ARG A 56 -4.16 0.26 8.22
C ARG A 56 -3.94 -1.03 9.01
N LEU A 57 -2.79 -1.68 8.85
CA LEU A 57 -2.44 -2.88 9.63
C LEU A 57 -2.28 -2.56 11.13
N ARG A 58 -1.64 -1.44 11.47
CA ARG A 58 -1.49 -1.00 12.87
C ARG A 58 -2.83 -0.64 13.51
N LEU A 59 -3.66 0.15 12.81
CA LEU A 59 -5.00 0.54 13.26
C LEU A 59 -5.93 -0.68 13.38
N GLY A 60 -5.78 -1.67 12.51
CA GLY A 60 -6.52 -2.93 12.55
C GLY A 60 -6.01 -3.94 13.58
N GLY A 61 -4.97 -3.61 14.37
CA GLY A 61 -4.38 -4.52 15.36
C GLY A 61 -3.66 -5.73 14.75
N MET A 62 -3.38 -5.69 13.44
CA MET A 62 -2.70 -6.77 12.74
C MET A 62 -1.18 -6.75 12.96
N ILE A 63 -0.63 -5.61 13.35
CA ILE A 63 0.74 -5.48 13.82
C ILE A 63 0.76 -4.67 15.11
N ASP A 64 1.70 -4.98 16.00
CA ASP A 64 1.92 -4.23 17.22
C ASP A 64 2.78 -2.98 16.99
N GLU A 65 3.02 -2.22 18.06
CA GLU A 65 3.84 -1.00 18.00
C GLU A 65 5.29 -1.28 17.60
N ARG A 66 5.85 -2.37 18.12
CA ARG A 66 7.23 -2.78 17.87
C ARG A 66 7.46 -3.14 16.40
N GLN A 67 6.52 -3.88 15.82
CA GLN A 67 6.48 -4.22 14.40
C GLN A 67 6.25 -2.98 13.53
N TYR A 68 5.41 -2.05 13.97
CA TYR A 68 5.19 -0.78 13.28
C TYR A 68 6.48 0.06 13.22
N GLN A 69 7.21 0.20 14.33
CA GLN A 69 8.51 0.88 14.36
C GLN A 69 9.55 0.19 13.47
N ALA A 70 9.58 -1.15 13.44
CA ALA A 70 10.42 -1.90 12.52
C ALA A 70 10.09 -1.60 11.05
N ALA A 71 8.81 -1.48 10.71
CA ALA A 71 8.35 -1.11 9.38
C ALA A 71 8.78 0.32 9.00
N GLU A 72 8.67 1.29 9.92
CA GLU A 72 9.14 2.66 9.73
C GLU A 72 10.65 2.70 9.44
N ILE A 73 11.46 2.01 10.26
CA ILE A 73 12.92 2.00 10.11
C ILE A 73 13.32 1.31 8.80
N TYR A 74 12.71 0.16 8.48
CA TYR A 74 12.94 -0.52 7.21
C TYR A 74 12.65 0.41 6.03
N THR A 75 11.48 1.05 6.04
CA THR A 75 11.04 1.93 4.95
C THR A 75 12.00 3.09 4.75
N LYS A 76 12.38 3.76 5.84
CA LYS A 76 13.33 4.88 5.80
C LYS A 76 14.68 4.45 5.23
N ARG A 77 15.23 3.33 5.71
CA ARG A 77 16.53 2.82 5.23
C ARG A 77 16.47 2.34 3.78
N ALA A 78 15.40 1.65 3.39
CA ALA A 78 15.18 1.18 2.01
C ALA A 78 15.05 2.34 1.03
N VAL A 79 14.25 3.37 1.36
CA VAL A 79 14.07 4.56 0.51
C VAL A 79 15.38 5.32 0.34
N ARG A 80 16.14 5.53 1.42
CA ARG A 80 17.46 6.17 1.34
C ARG A 80 18.44 5.38 0.50
N TYR A 81 18.46 4.05 0.66
CA TYR A 81 19.29 3.16 -0.15
C TYR A 81 18.92 3.25 -1.63
N MET A 82 17.62 3.18 -1.96
CA MET A 82 17.16 3.29 -3.35
C MET A 82 17.46 4.65 -3.98
N ALA A 83 17.31 5.73 -3.21
CA ALA A 83 17.55 7.09 -3.70
C ALA A 83 19.03 7.35 -4.00
N HIS A 84 19.93 6.92 -3.10
CA HIS A 84 21.34 7.35 -3.14
C HIS A 84 22.33 6.27 -3.58
N VAL A 85 21.96 4.98 -3.52
CA VAL A 85 22.88 3.88 -3.87
C VAL A 85 22.50 3.25 -5.21
N THR A 86 21.22 2.99 -5.46
CA THR A 86 20.78 2.34 -6.71
C THR A 86 20.22 3.32 -7.74
N GLY A 87 19.86 4.54 -7.33
CA GLY A 87 19.20 5.53 -8.20
C GLY A 87 17.82 5.05 -8.71
N SER A 88 17.21 4.07 -8.03
CA SER A 88 16.02 3.37 -8.51
C SER A 88 14.83 3.59 -7.58
N LEU A 89 14.40 4.84 -7.42
CA LEU A 89 13.17 5.13 -6.69
C LEU A 89 11.97 4.47 -7.38
N PRO A 90 11.02 3.89 -6.62
CA PRO A 90 9.79 3.37 -7.20
C PRO A 90 9.07 4.47 -7.97
N ARG A 91 8.50 4.15 -9.14
CA ARG A 91 7.70 5.12 -9.93
C ARG A 91 6.49 5.64 -9.16
N PHE A 92 5.96 4.83 -8.24
CA PHE A 92 4.84 5.15 -7.36
C PHE A 92 5.17 4.71 -5.93
N PRO A 93 5.95 5.49 -5.16
CA PRO A 93 6.23 5.18 -3.77
C PRO A 93 4.99 5.41 -2.92
N SER A 94 4.84 4.65 -1.84
CA SER A 94 3.79 4.85 -0.84
C SER A 94 3.88 6.25 -0.25
N LEU A 95 2.75 6.81 0.20
CA LEU A 95 2.76 8.09 0.94
C LEU A 95 3.61 7.99 2.21
N PHE A 96 3.62 6.82 2.85
CA PHE A 96 4.46 6.51 3.99
C PHE A 96 5.96 6.56 3.65
N ALA A 97 6.37 5.92 2.55
CA ALA A 97 7.74 5.98 2.05
C ALA A 97 8.14 7.39 1.61
N THR A 98 7.20 8.12 1.00
CA THR A 98 7.39 9.52 0.63
C THR A 98 7.63 10.35 1.87
N MET A 99 6.73 10.33 2.86
CA MET A 99 6.85 11.07 4.12
C MET A 99 8.17 10.77 4.82
N LEU A 100 8.49 9.49 5.03
CA LEU A 100 9.73 9.08 5.69
C LEU A 100 10.99 9.44 4.87
N GLY A 101 10.87 9.50 3.54
CA GLY A 101 11.93 9.91 2.63
C GLY A 101 12.16 11.42 2.65
N THR A 102 11.11 12.25 2.64
CA THR A 102 11.23 13.73 2.67
C THR A 102 11.75 14.25 4.00
N PHE A 103 11.43 13.62 5.13
CA PHE A 103 11.97 14.00 6.45
C PHE A 103 13.48 13.78 6.59
N SER A 104 14.16 13.15 5.63
CA SER A 104 15.62 13.06 5.61
C SER A 104 16.30 14.23 4.87
N GLY A 105 15.53 15.20 4.36
CA GLY A 105 16.03 16.37 3.64
C GLY A 105 16.45 17.53 4.56
N GLY A 106 17.52 17.32 5.33
CA GLY A 106 18.36 18.44 5.75
C GLY A 106 19.00 19.05 4.50
N SER A 107 18.90 20.37 4.36
CA SER A 107 19.51 21.16 3.29
C SER A 107 20.99 20.78 3.05
N GLY A 108 21.35 20.39 1.82
CA GLY A 108 22.75 20.40 1.40
C GLY A 108 23.17 19.23 0.52
N GLY A 109 23.07 19.43 -0.81
CA GLY A 109 23.85 18.69 -1.80
C GLY A 109 23.63 17.16 -1.90
N PRO A 110 24.29 16.51 -2.86
CA PRO A 110 24.44 15.07 -2.89
C PRO A 110 25.16 14.60 -1.61
N PRO A 111 24.80 13.44 -1.03
CA PRO A 111 25.56 12.86 0.08
C PRO A 111 27.01 12.61 -0.35
N ASP A 112 27.95 12.81 0.57
CA ASP A 112 29.35 12.44 0.38
C ASP A 112 29.54 10.91 0.43
N ASP A 113 30.74 10.46 0.09
CA ASP A 113 31.07 9.03 0.01
C ASP A 113 30.88 8.31 1.36
N ASP A 114 31.19 8.99 2.47
CA ASP A 114 31.02 8.46 3.82
C ASP A 114 29.53 8.29 4.18
N ALA A 115 28.68 9.25 3.81
CA ALA A 115 27.24 9.12 3.97
C ALA A 115 26.66 7.99 3.11
N ILE A 116 27.14 7.82 1.88
CA ILE A 116 26.74 6.71 1.00
C ILE A 116 27.16 5.36 1.61
N ALA A 117 28.39 5.25 2.13
CA ALA A 117 28.86 4.05 2.82
C ALA A 117 28.02 3.71 4.05
N SER A 118 27.65 4.73 4.85
CA SER A 118 26.77 4.60 6.00
C SER A 118 25.37 4.11 5.61
N ILE A 119 24.76 4.70 4.57
CA ILE A 119 23.45 4.26 4.05
C ILE A 119 23.51 2.79 3.61
N ARG A 120 24.57 2.40 2.89
CA ARG A 120 24.77 1.01 2.45
C ARG A 120 24.89 0.06 3.63
N SER A 121 25.68 0.42 4.64
CA SER A 121 25.87 -0.38 5.85
C SER A 121 24.56 -0.55 6.64
N GLN A 122 23.83 0.54 6.85
CA GLN A 122 22.55 0.52 7.57
C GLN A 122 21.49 -0.33 6.88
N PHE A 123 21.40 -0.27 5.55
CA PHE A 123 20.46 -1.13 4.83
C PHE A 123 20.94 -2.59 4.83
N ARG A 124 22.25 -2.83 4.64
CA ARG A 124 22.85 -4.17 4.70
C ARG A 124 22.58 -4.85 6.04
N GLU A 125 22.66 -4.15 7.16
CA GLU A 125 22.33 -4.72 8.48
C GLU A 125 20.93 -5.36 8.52
N LEU A 126 19.94 -4.76 7.86
CA LEU A 126 18.59 -5.33 7.77
C LEU A 126 18.55 -6.54 6.83
N GLN A 127 19.29 -6.46 5.72
CA GLN A 127 19.38 -7.54 4.74
C GLN A 127 20.04 -8.79 5.33
N ASP A 128 21.11 -8.61 6.10
CA ASP A 128 21.83 -9.66 6.81
C ASP A 128 20.91 -10.31 7.86
N ALA A 129 20.17 -9.51 8.64
CA ALA A 129 19.21 -10.06 9.60
C ALA A 129 18.13 -10.93 8.95
N LEU A 130 17.59 -10.51 7.81
CA LEU A 130 16.63 -11.31 7.05
C LEU A 130 17.28 -12.57 6.47
N ALA A 131 18.54 -12.51 6.04
CA ALA A 131 19.28 -13.65 5.54
C ALA A 131 19.58 -14.69 6.63
N ASP A 132 20.03 -14.23 7.81
CA ASP A 132 20.29 -15.08 8.98
C ASP A 132 19.03 -15.83 9.43
N ALA A 133 17.85 -15.24 9.23
CA ALA A 133 16.56 -15.85 9.53
C ALA A 133 15.96 -16.69 8.38
N GLY A 134 16.66 -16.83 7.24
CA GLY A 134 16.15 -17.55 6.06
C GLY A 134 15.01 -16.84 5.32
N LEU A 135 14.76 -15.56 5.61
CA LEU A 135 13.68 -14.75 5.04
C LEU A 135 14.16 -13.74 3.99
N HIS A 136 15.38 -13.89 3.46
CA HIS A 136 15.98 -12.88 2.58
C HIS A 136 15.09 -12.55 1.37
N HIS A 137 14.64 -13.53 0.59
CA HIS A 137 13.80 -13.23 -0.58
C HIS A 137 12.36 -12.88 -0.22
N GLU A 138 11.69 -13.75 0.54
CA GLU A 138 10.26 -13.58 0.85
C GLU A 138 10.00 -12.36 1.74
N GLY A 139 10.85 -12.16 2.76
CA GLY A 139 10.80 -11.01 3.67
C GLY A 139 11.00 -9.70 2.94
N ASN A 140 12.03 -9.59 2.09
CA ASN A 140 12.23 -8.37 1.30
C ASN A 140 11.07 -8.11 0.33
N SER A 141 10.57 -9.17 -0.33
CA SER A 141 9.45 -9.03 -1.26
C SER A 141 8.21 -8.47 -0.56
N ILE A 142 7.81 -9.06 0.58
CA ILE A 142 6.62 -8.60 1.29
C ILE A 142 6.81 -7.23 1.92
N LEU A 143 7.99 -6.93 2.48
CA LEU A 143 8.29 -5.62 3.06
C LEU A 143 8.29 -4.53 1.98
N ALA A 144 8.89 -4.76 0.82
CA ALA A 144 8.83 -3.82 -0.30
C ALA A 144 7.39 -3.61 -0.78
N ARG A 145 6.63 -4.70 -0.94
CA ARG A 145 5.24 -4.67 -1.40
C ARG A 145 4.35 -3.81 -0.49
N VAL A 146 4.47 -3.99 0.83
CA VAL A 146 3.59 -3.34 1.81
C VAL A 146 4.11 -1.96 2.19
N CYS A 147 5.38 -1.85 2.55
CA CYS A 147 5.94 -0.63 3.10
C CYS A 147 6.28 0.41 2.03
N ILE A 148 6.77 -0.04 0.87
CA ILE A 148 7.27 0.85 -0.19
C ILE A 148 6.21 1.07 -1.27
N MET A 149 5.46 0.03 -1.65
CA MET A 149 4.46 0.11 -2.74
C MET A 149 3.01 0.30 -2.26
N ASP A 150 2.78 0.39 -0.95
CA ASP A 150 1.46 0.59 -0.34
C ASP A 150 0.40 -0.47 -0.67
N LYS A 151 0.82 -1.71 -0.96
CA LYS A 151 -0.14 -2.77 -1.28
C LYS A 151 -0.59 -3.48 -0.01
N ASP A 152 -1.89 -3.72 0.06
CA ASP A 152 -2.49 -4.50 1.14
C ASP A 152 -2.05 -5.97 1.08
N ILE A 153 -2.13 -6.63 2.24
CA ILE A 153 -1.88 -8.06 2.38
C ILE A 153 -3.22 -8.78 2.28
N GLU A 154 -3.37 -9.63 1.27
CA GLU A 154 -4.64 -10.30 0.95
C GLU A 154 -4.78 -11.67 1.64
N ASP A 155 -3.67 -12.34 1.95
CA ASP A 155 -3.66 -13.70 2.46
C ASP A 155 -2.94 -13.85 3.81
N HIS A 156 -3.31 -14.88 4.57
CA HIS A 156 -2.79 -15.15 5.91
C HIS A 156 -1.31 -15.56 5.91
N ALA A 157 -0.83 -16.24 4.87
CA ALA A 157 0.56 -16.69 4.80
C ALA A 157 1.50 -15.50 4.64
N ALA A 158 1.19 -14.59 3.72
CA ALA A 158 1.89 -13.32 3.51
C ALA A 158 1.86 -12.44 4.75
N MET A 159 0.76 -12.44 5.51
CA MET A 159 0.70 -11.75 6.81
C MET A 159 1.69 -12.37 7.82
N GLY A 160 1.76 -13.70 7.87
CA GLY A 160 2.72 -14.43 8.69
C GLY A 160 4.18 -14.09 8.32
N THR A 161 4.51 -14.10 7.03
CA THR A 161 5.83 -13.72 6.52
C THR A 161 6.15 -12.26 6.85
N PHE A 162 5.19 -11.35 6.67
CA PHE A 162 5.35 -9.93 6.98
C PHE A 162 5.68 -9.72 8.47
N ARG A 163 4.87 -10.30 9.37
CA ARG A 163 5.12 -10.23 10.82
C ARG A 163 6.46 -10.84 11.21
N SER A 164 6.81 -11.98 10.61
CA SER A 164 8.09 -12.64 10.89
C SER A 164 9.27 -11.78 10.47
N ALA A 165 9.21 -11.17 9.27
CA ALA A 165 10.23 -10.25 8.79
C ALA A 165 10.35 -8.99 9.68
N LEU A 166 9.23 -8.42 10.12
CA LEU A 166 9.23 -7.29 11.05
C LEU A 166 9.80 -7.66 12.43
N ASN A 167 9.50 -8.86 12.94
CA ASN A 167 10.04 -9.35 14.20
C ASN A 167 11.56 -9.55 14.12
N VAL A 168 12.07 -10.08 13.00
CA VAL A 168 13.51 -10.23 12.75
C VAL A 168 14.20 -8.87 12.77
N ILE A 169 13.65 -7.88 12.06
CA ILE A 169 14.18 -6.51 12.06
C ILE A 169 14.11 -5.89 13.45
N ALA A 170 12.95 -6.00 14.13
CA ALA A 170 12.77 -5.47 15.48
C ALA A 170 13.75 -6.09 16.48
N HIS A 171 14.04 -7.39 16.36
CA HIS A 171 15.01 -8.07 17.20
C HIS A 171 16.44 -7.62 16.90
N ARG A 172 16.81 -7.53 15.61
CA ARG A 172 18.14 -7.05 15.19
C ARG A 172 18.43 -5.65 15.73
N LEU A 173 17.43 -4.77 15.66
CA LEU A 173 17.52 -3.37 16.08
C LEU A 173 17.25 -3.18 17.58
N ARG A 174 16.93 -4.25 18.32
CA ARG A 174 16.59 -4.22 19.76
C ARG A 174 15.48 -3.23 20.10
N LEU A 175 14.45 -3.17 19.25
CA LEU A 175 13.28 -2.32 19.49
C LEU A 175 12.50 -2.80 20.72
N PRO A 176 11.97 -1.87 21.54
CA PRO A 176 11.23 -2.18 22.76
C PRO A 176 9.90 -2.90 22.50
#